data_AF-A0A2X2C008-F1
#
_entry.id   AF-A0A2X2C008-F1
#
_cell.length_a   1.000
_cell.length_b   1.000
_cell.length_c   1.000
_cell.angle_alpha   90.00
_cell.angle_beta   90.00
_cell.angle_gamma   90.00
#
_symmetry.space_group_name_H-M   'P 1'
#
loop_
_entity.id
_entity.type
_entity.pdbx_description
1 polymer ?
#
loop_
_entity_poly.entity_id
_entity_poly.type
_entity_poly.pdbx_seq_one_letter_code
_entity_poly.pdbx_strand_id
1 'polypeptide(L)'
;MLNEQISSKALLIHHHKQTGRLDLTSHDIMPLDEGRQFTLGAGRAFSAWDKETLLNVLLDEMPEAEFIGPNILVRGRNMLVWYTPKQIIDIPFRGELIRAPIPGLIYVAQANRALRSFAFKGNARPTPDTELFYVPLGNVYSGGTFCNGNVNLPRNISPSNIEVWQRFVLESTNTHQGTICPMKGIRGFEDLIEFYRNLSAKAKTFPASRLVPLTCLGDKIRLSDVIKPEAAV
;
A
#
# COMPACT_ATOMS: atom_id res chain seq x y z
N MET A 1 3.48 38.00 14.73
CA MET A 1 2.50 36.90 14.91
C MET A 1 2.61 36.36 16.34
N LEU A 2 2.27 37.20 17.32
CA LEU A 2 1.98 36.84 18.70
C LEU A 2 0.78 37.72 19.04
N ASN A 3 -0.36 37.10 19.31
CA ASN A 3 -1.59 37.78 19.72
C ASN A 3 -2.29 36.88 20.74
N GLU A 4 -3.38 37.37 21.36
CA GLU A 4 -4.11 36.61 22.40
C GLU A 4 -4.67 35.27 21.91
N GLN A 5 -4.75 35.05 20.60
CA GLN A 5 -5.26 33.82 19.99
C GLN A 5 -4.14 32.83 19.61
N ILE A 6 -2.88 33.20 19.76
CA ILE A 6 -1.73 32.38 19.33
C ILE A 6 -0.80 32.15 20.53
N SER A 7 -0.76 30.91 21.02
CA SER A 7 0.28 30.46 21.95
C SER A 7 1.51 29.98 21.19
N SER A 8 2.69 30.48 21.55
CA SER A 8 3.96 30.07 20.94
C SER A 8 4.83 29.31 21.94
N LYS A 9 5.50 28.26 21.44
CA LYS A 9 6.50 27.51 22.22
C LYS A 9 7.81 27.43 21.45
N ALA A 10 8.91 27.46 22.18
CA ALA A 10 10.23 27.17 21.65
C ALA A 10 10.58 25.70 21.89
N LEU A 11 11.22 25.07 20.91
CA LEU A 11 11.78 23.73 21.02
C LEU A 11 13.30 23.83 21.05
N LEU A 12 13.91 23.25 22.08
CA LEU A 12 15.36 23.08 22.13
C LEU A 12 15.68 21.62 21.82
N ILE A 13 16.60 21.43 20.88
CA ILE A 13 17.13 20.12 20.50
C ILE A 13 18.51 20.00 21.13
N HIS A 14 18.66 19.03 22.01
CA HIS A 14 19.90 18.73 22.71
C HIS A 14 20.57 17.53 22.04
N HIS A 15 21.78 17.71 21.54
CA HIS A 15 22.56 16.64 20.92
C HIS A 15 23.65 16.16 21.88
N HIS A 16 23.54 14.93 22.35
CA HIS A 16 24.53 14.32 23.22
C HIS A 16 25.74 13.85 22.41
N LYS A 17 26.84 14.63 22.47
CA LYS A 17 28.02 14.49 21.60
C LYS A 17 28.68 13.11 21.58
N GLN A 18 28.56 12.33 22.66
CA GLN A 18 29.23 11.02 22.77
C GLN A 18 28.35 9.85 22.31
N THR A 19 27.03 9.94 22.52
CA THR A 19 26.10 8.84 22.19
C THR A 19 25.31 9.10 20.91
N GLY A 20 25.35 10.33 20.38
CA GLY A 20 24.51 10.76 19.27
C GLY A 20 23.03 10.91 19.63
N ARG A 21 22.65 10.73 20.90
CA ARG A 21 21.24 10.82 21.32
C ARG A 21 20.74 12.25 21.17
N LEU A 22 19.54 12.39 20.63
CA LEU A 22 18.78 13.64 20.58
C LEU A 22 17.72 13.65 21.68
N ASP A 23 17.72 14.71 22.49
CA ASP A 23 16.69 14.98 23.49
C ASP A 23 16.00 16.31 23.15
N LEU A 24 14.69 16.41 23.37
CA LEU A 24 13.92 17.62 23.09
C LEU A 24 13.29 18.17 24.36
N THR A 25 13.32 19.49 24.53
CA THR A 25 12.56 20.20 25.56
C THR A 25 11.68 21.28 24.93
N SER A 26 10.49 21.48 25.50
CA SER A 26 9.57 22.55 25.12
C SER A 26 9.59 23.64 26.18
N HIS A 27 9.59 24.90 25.73
CA HIS A 27 9.64 26.09 26.57
C HIS A 27 8.54 27.05 26.14
N ASP A 28 7.83 27.63 27.11
CA ASP A 28 6.92 28.74 26.84
C ASP A 28 7.67 29.99 26.41
N ILE A 29 7.10 30.77 25.49
CA ILE A 29 7.60 32.10 25.15
C ILE A 29 6.83 33.11 26.01
N MET A 30 7.52 33.72 26.97
CA MET A 30 6.92 34.65 27.93
C MET A 30 7.25 36.09 27.55
N PRO A 31 6.28 37.01 27.52
CA PRO A 31 6.53 38.43 27.26
C PRO A 31 7.26 39.08 28.43
N LEU A 32 8.15 40.02 28.10
CA LEU A 32 8.81 40.96 28.99
C LEU A 32 8.48 42.38 28.53
N ASP A 33 8.58 43.36 29.44
CA ASP A 33 8.38 44.79 29.14
C ASP A 33 7.10 45.07 28.32
N GLU A 34 5.94 44.63 28.83
CA GLU A 34 4.63 44.80 28.17
C GLU A 34 4.59 44.23 26.73
N GLY A 35 5.40 43.20 26.44
CA GLY A 35 5.43 42.54 25.14
C GLY A 35 6.44 43.13 24.14
N ARG A 36 7.32 44.03 24.58
CA ARG A 36 8.42 44.56 23.76
C ARG A 36 9.59 43.57 23.63
N GLN A 37 9.73 42.67 24.60
CA GLN A 37 10.75 41.62 24.62
C GLN A 37 10.12 40.27 24.96
N PHE A 38 10.84 39.18 24.70
CA PHE A 38 10.39 37.82 25.00
C PHE A 38 11.54 36.99 25.59
N THR A 39 11.21 36.10 26.52
CA THR A 39 12.15 35.15 27.12
C THR A 39 11.58 33.74 27.14
N LEU A 40 12.44 32.75 27.36
CA LEU A 40 12.04 31.35 27.51
C LEU A 40 11.66 31.05 28.95
N GLY A 41 10.50 30.42 29.13
CA GLY A 41 10.09 29.83 30.40
C GLY A 41 10.86 28.57 30.75
N ALA A 42 10.50 27.98 31.90
CA ALA A 42 11.05 26.71 32.35
C ALA A 42 10.83 25.61 31.29
N GLY A 43 11.90 24.84 31.03
CA GLY A 43 11.83 23.73 30.10
C GLY A 43 11.07 22.55 30.70
N ARG A 44 10.20 21.94 29.90
CA ARG A 44 9.64 20.62 30.18
C ARG A 44 10.12 19.61 29.14
N ALA A 45 10.19 18.35 29.55
CA ALA A 45 10.43 17.25 28.61
C ALA A 45 9.38 17.25 27.49
N PHE A 46 9.83 16.99 26.27
CA PHE A 46 8.94 16.86 25.11
C PHE A 46 8.17 15.54 25.20
N SER A 47 6.87 15.64 25.48
CA SER A 47 6.02 14.50 25.80
C SER A 47 5.70 13.67 24.56
N ALA A 48 5.16 12.46 24.75
CA ALA A 48 4.66 11.65 23.63
C ALA A 48 3.57 12.38 22.83
N TRP A 49 2.70 13.14 23.51
CA TRP A 49 1.66 13.93 22.85
C TRP A 49 2.25 15.04 21.97
N ASP A 50 3.26 15.77 22.47
CA ASP A 50 3.90 16.81 21.65
C ASP A 50 4.59 16.23 20.41
N LYS A 51 5.14 15.01 20.52
CA LYS A 51 5.73 14.29 19.38
C LYS A 51 4.67 13.96 18.34
N GLU A 52 3.52 13.43 18.75
CA GLU A 52 2.41 13.14 17.82
C GLU A 52 1.88 14.42 17.17
N THR A 53 1.65 15.49 17.93
CA THR A 53 1.21 16.78 17.39
C THR A 53 2.22 17.35 16.40
N LEU A 54 3.51 17.33 16.74
CA LEU A 54 4.57 17.78 15.83
C LEU A 54 4.62 16.91 14.58
N LEU A 55 4.51 15.59 14.70
CA LEU A 55 4.45 14.68 13.56
C LEU A 55 3.27 14.99 12.64
N ASN A 56 2.08 15.20 13.20
CA ASN A 56 0.90 15.58 12.43
C ASN A 56 1.12 16.89 11.65
N VAL A 57 1.72 17.89 12.28
CA VAL A 57 2.09 19.16 11.61
C VAL A 57 3.13 18.93 10.51
N LEU A 58 4.18 18.15 10.79
CA LEU A 58 5.26 17.90 9.83
C LEU A 58 4.80 17.07 8.62
N LEU A 59 3.81 16.21 8.82
CA LEU A 59 3.24 15.34 7.79
C LEU A 59 2.03 15.97 7.09
N ASP A 60 1.58 17.15 7.54
CA ASP A 60 0.30 17.76 7.11
C ASP A 60 -0.89 16.78 7.28
N GLU A 61 -0.83 15.94 8.30
CA GLU A 61 -1.85 14.94 8.64
C GLU A 61 -2.83 15.54 9.65
N MET A 62 -4.11 15.60 9.30
CA MET A 62 -5.18 15.74 10.28
C MET A 62 -5.70 14.33 10.62
N PRO A 63 -5.37 13.77 11.81
CA PRO A 63 -5.79 12.42 12.15
C PRO A 63 -7.31 12.37 12.31
N GLU A 64 -7.98 11.87 11.30
CA GLU A 64 -9.39 11.52 11.34
C GLU A 64 -9.55 10.04 11.65
N ALA A 65 -10.51 9.70 12.50
CA ALA A 65 -10.88 8.32 12.72
C ALA A 65 -11.70 7.82 11.52
N GLU A 66 -11.24 6.75 10.88
CA GLU A 66 -11.96 6.09 9.77
C GLU A 66 -12.39 4.67 10.16
N PHE A 67 -13.57 4.23 9.71
CA PHE A 67 -13.96 2.84 9.80
C PHE A 67 -13.14 2.02 8.81
N ILE A 68 -12.45 0.99 9.30
CA ILE A 68 -11.61 0.11 8.48
C ILE A 68 -12.47 -1.05 7.94
N GLY A 69 -12.47 -1.22 6.62
CA GLY A 69 -13.16 -2.32 5.96
C GLY A 69 -12.62 -3.70 6.36
N PRO A 70 -13.47 -4.75 6.42
CA PRO A 70 -13.06 -6.10 6.84
C PRO A 70 -12.04 -6.75 5.91
N ASN A 71 -11.88 -6.22 4.70
CA ASN A 71 -10.95 -6.68 3.69
C ASN A 71 -9.54 -6.06 3.80
N ILE A 72 -9.33 -5.09 4.70
CA ILE A 72 -8.01 -4.50 4.95
C ILE A 72 -7.20 -5.44 5.85
N LEU A 73 -6.01 -5.82 5.40
CA LEU A 73 -5.08 -6.72 6.07
C LEU A 73 -4.01 -5.96 6.86
N VAL A 74 -3.51 -4.85 6.30
CA VAL A 74 -2.48 -4.01 6.92
C VAL A 74 -2.81 -2.55 6.68
N ARG A 75 -2.76 -1.75 7.74
CA ARG A 75 -2.81 -0.28 7.70
C ARG A 75 -1.59 0.26 8.42
N GLY A 76 -0.73 0.96 7.69
CA GLY A 76 0.36 1.77 8.22
C GLY A 76 0.33 3.16 7.60
N ARG A 77 1.20 4.06 8.07
CA ARG A 77 1.28 5.44 7.56
C ARG A 77 1.53 5.50 6.06
N ASN A 78 2.48 4.70 5.58
CA ASN A 78 2.92 4.67 4.18
C ASN A 78 2.55 3.37 3.45
N MET A 79 1.65 2.56 4.01
CA MET A 79 1.32 1.25 3.45
C MET A 79 -0.14 0.88 3.72
N LEU A 80 -0.80 0.37 2.69
CA LEU A 80 -2.13 -0.20 2.76
C LEU A 80 -2.13 -1.54 2.02
N VAL A 81 -2.60 -2.58 2.70
CA VAL A 81 -2.76 -3.92 2.13
C VAL A 81 -4.19 -4.37 2.34
N TRP A 82 -4.85 -4.80 1.29
CA TRP A 82 -6.21 -5.33 1.33
C TRP A 82 -6.34 -6.50 0.37
N TYR A 83 -7.45 -7.22 0.45
CA TYR A 83 -7.74 -8.31 -0.47
C TYR A 83 -9.16 -8.24 -1.04
N THR A 84 -9.36 -8.95 -2.14
CA THR A 84 -10.68 -9.30 -2.68
C THR A 84 -10.81 -10.82 -2.68
N PRO A 85 -12.00 -11.37 -2.36
CA PRO A 85 -12.23 -12.80 -2.51
C PRO A 85 -12.21 -13.19 -3.99
N LYS A 86 -12.25 -14.49 -4.28
CA LYS A 86 -12.50 -14.98 -5.64
C LYS A 86 -13.76 -14.34 -6.19
N GLN A 87 -13.74 -14.01 -7.48
CA GLN A 87 -14.81 -13.28 -8.14
C GLN A 87 -14.90 -13.70 -9.60
N ILE A 88 -16.08 -13.55 -10.18
CA ILE A 88 -16.28 -13.64 -11.63
C ILE A 88 -16.36 -12.21 -12.13
N ILE A 89 -15.43 -11.84 -13.00
CA ILE A 89 -15.32 -10.49 -13.55
C ILE A 89 -15.36 -10.54 -15.07
N ASP A 90 -15.63 -9.39 -15.66
CA ASP A 90 -15.46 -9.16 -17.08
C ASP A 90 -14.01 -8.75 -17.32
N ILE A 91 -13.19 -9.67 -17.88
CA ILE A 91 -11.75 -9.47 -18.10
C ILE A 91 -11.55 -8.82 -19.48
N PRO A 92 -11.06 -7.57 -19.57
CA PRO A 92 -10.91 -6.88 -20.83
C PRO A 92 -9.62 -7.31 -21.54
N PHE A 93 -9.75 -7.79 -22.76
CA PHE A 93 -8.65 -8.02 -23.71
C PHE A 93 -8.79 -7.07 -24.90
N ARG A 94 -7.79 -7.00 -25.78
CA ARG A 94 -7.90 -6.20 -27.00
C ARG A 94 -9.01 -6.75 -27.90
N GLY A 95 -10.10 -5.99 -28.04
CA GLY A 95 -11.20 -6.31 -28.94
C GLY A 95 -12.26 -7.26 -28.37
N GLU A 96 -12.13 -7.73 -27.12
CA GLU A 96 -13.12 -8.60 -26.48
C GLU A 96 -13.15 -8.44 -24.96
N LEU A 97 -14.28 -8.81 -24.37
CA LEU A 97 -14.51 -8.84 -22.92
C LEU A 97 -14.92 -10.26 -22.54
N ILE A 98 -14.12 -10.93 -21.71
CA ILE A 98 -14.36 -12.33 -21.34
C ILE A 98 -14.79 -12.42 -19.89
N ARG A 99 -16.02 -12.87 -19.65
CA ARG A 99 -16.54 -13.09 -18.29
C ARG A 99 -16.04 -14.41 -17.72
N ALA A 100 -15.17 -14.38 -16.72
CA ALA A 100 -14.55 -15.58 -16.17
C ALA A 100 -14.21 -15.45 -14.67
N PRO A 101 -14.09 -16.57 -13.92
CA PRO A 101 -13.65 -16.55 -12.54
C PRO A 101 -12.14 -16.26 -12.46
N ILE A 102 -11.75 -15.45 -11.47
CA ILE A 102 -10.37 -15.19 -11.05
C ILE A 102 -10.15 -15.63 -9.59
N PRO A 103 -8.90 -15.93 -9.17
CA PRO A 103 -8.61 -16.21 -7.76
C PRO A 103 -8.86 -14.97 -6.88
N GLY A 104 -8.80 -15.15 -5.56
CA GLY A 104 -8.70 -13.99 -4.67
C GLY A 104 -7.39 -13.24 -4.90
N LEU A 105 -7.45 -11.92 -4.79
CA LEU A 105 -6.31 -11.04 -5.02
C LEU A 105 -5.96 -10.28 -3.74
N ILE A 106 -4.67 -10.08 -3.50
CA ILE A 106 -4.11 -9.18 -2.49
C ILE A 106 -3.52 -7.98 -3.24
N TYR A 107 -3.68 -6.79 -2.68
CA TYR A 107 -3.17 -5.54 -3.22
C TYR A 107 -2.26 -4.90 -2.18
N VAL A 108 -1.14 -4.35 -2.62
CA VAL A 108 -0.15 -3.69 -1.77
C VAL A 108 0.14 -2.31 -2.35
N ALA A 109 -0.41 -1.29 -1.72
CA ALA A 109 -0.09 0.10 -1.99
C ALA A 109 0.94 0.59 -0.96
N GLN A 110 2.03 1.20 -1.43
CA GLN A 110 3.10 1.70 -0.58
C GLN A 110 3.61 3.03 -1.15
N ALA A 111 3.88 4.00 -0.27
CA ALA A 111 4.41 5.30 -0.69
C ALA A 111 5.69 5.12 -1.52
N ASN A 112 5.83 5.92 -2.58
CA ASN A 112 6.96 5.91 -3.51
C ASN A 112 7.21 4.56 -4.23
N ARG A 113 6.21 3.66 -4.26
CA ARG A 113 6.29 2.41 -5.02
C ARG A 113 5.09 2.24 -5.93
N ALA A 114 5.29 1.49 -7.01
CA ALA A 114 4.20 1.06 -7.85
C ALA A 114 3.25 0.13 -7.08
N LEU A 115 1.96 0.18 -7.40
CA LEU A 115 0.98 -0.78 -6.90
C LEU A 115 1.41 -2.20 -7.26
N ARG A 116 1.38 -3.09 -6.26
CA ARG A 116 1.60 -4.52 -6.46
C ARG A 116 0.30 -5.28 -6.19
N SER A 117 0.06 -6.35 -6.94
CA SER A 117 -1.02 -7.30 -6.64
C SER A 117 -0.55 -8.73 -6.82
N PHE A 118 -1.13 -9.62 -6.03
CA PHE A 118 -0.79 -11.04 -5.98
C PHE A 118 -2.06 -11.86 -5.89
N ALA A 119 -2.08 -13.03 -6.53
CA ALA A 119 -3.11 -14.02 -6.30
C ALA A 119 -2.78 -14.85 -5.06
N PHE A 120 -3.81 -15.39 -4.40
CA PHE A 120 -3.66 -16.38 -3.34
C PHE A 120 -4.63 -17.55 -3.52
N LYS A 121 -4.32 -18.66 -2.86
CA LYS A 121 -5.15 -19.88 -2.88
C LYS A 121 -6.12 -19.90 -1.69
N GLY A 122 -7.31 -20.42 -1.93
CA GLY A 122 -8.34 -20.61 -0.90
C GLY A 122 -9.38 -19.49 -0.89
N ASN A 123 -10.27 -19.55 0.11
CA ASN A 123 -11.36 -18.57 0.30
C ASN A 123 -11.24 -17.79 1.62
N ALA A 124 -10.31 -18.18 2.48
CA ALA A 124 -10.12 -17.55 3.78
C ALA A 124 -9.45 -16.17 3.61
N ARG A 125 -9.65 -15.32 4.61
CA ARG A 125 -8.90 -14.07 4.75
C ARG A 125 -7.40 -14.38 4.76
N PRO A 126 -6.58 -13.73 3.91
CA PRO A 126 -5.13 -13.93 3.92
C PRO A 126 -4.51 -13.63 5.29
N THR A 127 -3.44 -14.37 5.59
CA THR A 127 -2.64 -14.27 6.81
C THR A 127 -1.20 -13.96 6.44
N PRO A 128 -0.32 -13.58 7.40
CA PRO A 128 1.09 -13.36 7.11
C PRO A 128 1.77 -14.54 6.38
N ASP A 129 1.36 -15.77 6.66
CA ASP A 129 1.93 -16.98 6.04
C ASP A 129 1.35 -17.34 4.66
N THR A 130 0.39 -16.55 4.15
CA THR A 130 -0.24 -16.84 2.86
C THR A 130 0.78 -16.77 1.72
N GLU A 131 0.99 -17.91 1.04
CA GLU A 131 1.81 -18.00 -0.16
C GLU A 131 1.24 -17.11 -1.28
N LEU A 132 2.12 -16.38 -1.95
CA LEU A 132 1.76 -15.46 -3.03
C LEU A 132 2.01 -16.09 -4.40
N PHE A 133 1.14 -15.74 -5.34
CA PHE A 133 1.18 -16.18 -6.74
C PHE A 133 1.07 -14.96 -7.65
N TYR A 134 1.57 -15.08 -8.88
CA TYR A 134 1.32 -14.05 -9.88
C TYR A 134 -0.18 -13.95 -10.18
N VAL A 135 -0.67 -12.72 -10.33
CA VAL A 135 -2.05 -12.48 -10.78
C VAL A 135 -2.20 -13.04 -12.19
N PRO A 136 -3.20 -13.91 -12.46
CA PRO A 136 -3.34 -14.61 -13.74
C PRO A 136 -3.88 -13.71 -14.85
N LEU A 137 -3.45 -12.46 -14.94
CA LEU A 137 -3.82 -11.48 -15.95
C LEU A 137 -2.60 -11.10 -16.80
N GLY A 138 -2.83 -10.41 -17.92
CA GLY A 138 -1.77 -9.78 -18.69
C GLY A 138 -1.20 -8.54 -18.01
N ASN A 139 -0.21 -7.94 -18.67
CA ASN A 139 0.50 -6.75 -18.23
C ASN A 139 1.23 -6.90 -16.88
N VAL A 140 1.56 -8.12 -16.44
CA VAL A 140 2.17 -8.41 -15.13
C VAL A 140 3.69 -8.50 -15.22
N TYR A 141 4.38 -7.85 -14.28
CA TYR A 141 5.84 -7.91 -14.15
C TYR A 141 6.29 -8.78 -12.96
N SER A 142 7.56 -9.18 -12.96
CA SER A 142 8.18 -10.09 -11.98
C SER A 142 8.00 -9.69 -10.51
N GLY A 143 7.85 -8.40 -10.21
CA GLY A 143 7.61 -7.88 -8.86
C GLY A 143 6.13 -7.85 -8.43
N GLY A 144 5.21 -8.41 -9.23
CA GLY A 144 3.76 -8.30 -9.02
C GLY A 144 3.20 -6.92 -9.34
N THR A 145 3.96 -6.08 -10.04
CA THR A 145 3.50 -4.79 -10.57
C THR A 145 2.84 -4.95 -11.93
N PHE A 146 2.13 -3.92 -12.36
CA PHE A 146 1.40 -3.90 -13.63
C PHE A 146 1.94 -2.81 -14.54
N CYS A 147 1.72 -2.96 -15.84
CA CYS A 147 1.96 -1.88 -16.79
C CYS A 147 0.94 -0.78 -16.55
N ASN A 148 1.41 0.35 -16.02
CA ASN A 148 0.53 1.49 -15.73
C ASN A 148 0.12 2.25 -16.99
N GLY A 149 0.81 2.07 -18.12
CA GLY A 149 0.59 2.89 -19.32
C GLY A 149 0.59 4.37 -18.98
N ASN A 150 -0.53 5.05 -19.25
CA ASN A 150 -0.76 6.46 -18.92
C ASN A 150 -1.66 6.68 -17.68
N VAL A 151 -1.97 5.62 -16.91
CA VAL A 151 -2.84 5.71 -15.73
C VAL A 151 -2.07 6.31 -14.56
N ASN A 152 -2.56 7.43 -14.05
CA ASN A 152 -2.05 8.04 -12.82
C ASN A 152 -2.81 7.50 -11.62
N LEU A 153 -2.16 6.59 -10.87
CA LEU A 153 -2.72 6.08 -9.62
C LEU A 153 -2.58 7.12 -8.50
N PRO A 154 -3.51 7.12 -7.51
CA PRO A 154 -3.41 7.98 -6.34
C PRO A 154 -2.07 7.78 -5.63
N ARG A 155 -1.40 8.90 -5.30
CA ARG A 155 -0.16 8.89 -4.51
C ARG A 155 -0.41 8.77 -3.01
N ASN A 156 -1.55 9.32 -2.55
CA ASN A 156 -1.96 9.22 -1.16
C ASN A 156 -2.44 7.81 -0.84
N ILE A 157 -1.85 7.20 0.19
CA ILE A 157 -2.17 5.86 0.67
C ILE A 157 -3.32 5.93 1.67
N SER A 158 -4.55 5.95 1.14
CA SER A 158 -5.79 6.03 1.92
C SER A 158 -6.78 4.92 1.53
N PRO A 159 -7.53 4.35 2.49
CA PRO A 159 -8.62 3.42 2.20
C PRO A 159 -9.66 3.96 1.21
N SER A 160 -9.89 5.28 1.14
CA SER A 160 -10.82 5.88 0.17
C SER A 160 -10.41 5.68 -1.30
N ASN A 161 -9.13 5.38 -1.56
CA ASN A 161 -8.59 5.14 -2.90
C ASN A 161 -8.59 3.65 -3.30
N ILE A 162 -9.03 2.73 -2.43
CA ILE A 162 -9.03 1.28 -2.66
C ILE A 162 -9.68 0.91 -4.00
N GLU A 163 -10.85 1.48 -4.28
CA GLU A 163 -11.60 1.16 -5.49
C GLU A 163 -10.82 1.55 -6.76
N VAL A 164 -10.13 2.70 -6.75
CA VAL A 164 -9.33 3.16 -7.89
C VAL A 164 -8.21 2.17 -8.21
N TRP A 165 -7.48 1.69 -7.19
CA TRP A 165 -6.41 0.70 -7.38
C TRP A 165 -6.96 -0.68 -7.80
N GLN A 166 -8.10 -1.11 -7.25
CA GLN A 166 -8.72 -2.38 -7.65
C GLN A 166 -9.14 -2.33 -9.12
N ARG A 167 -9.83 -1.27 -9.54
CA ARG A 167 -10.27 -1.08 -10.93
C ARG A 167 -9.08 -1.03 -11.88
N PHE A 168 -7.99 -0.38 -11.49
CA PHE A 168 -6.78 -0.40 -12.31
C PHE A 168 -6.27 -1.84 -12.58
N VAL A 169 -6.27 -2.73 -11.59
CA VAL A 169 -5.81 -4.12 -11.79
C VAL A 169 -6.83 -4.95 -12.58
N LEU A 170 -8.13 -4.76 -12.32
CA LEU A 170 -9.20 -5.63 -12.84
C LEU A 170 -9.76 -5.17 -14.20
N GLU A 171 -9.82 -3.87 -14.44
CA GLU A 171 -10.50 -3.25 -15.60
C GLU A 171 -9.51 -2.71 -16.64
N SER A 172 -8.20 -2.70 -16.37
CA SER A 172 -7.22 -2.34 -17.41
C SER A 172 -7.19 -3.39 -18.51
N THR A 173 -7.28 -2.94 -19.77
CA THR A 173 -7.19 -3.83 -20.92
C THR A 173 -5.87 -4.58 -20.92
N ASN A 174 -5.97 -5.90 -20.93
CA ASN A 174 -4.85 -6.81 -21.07
C ASN A 174 -4.34 -6.69 -22.52
N THR A 175 -3.07 -6.31 -22.71
CA THR A 175 -2.52 -6.04 -24.05
C THR A 175 -1.31 -6.89 -24.40
N HIS A 176 -0.60 -7.36 -23.40
CA HIS A 176 0.53 -8.27 -23.53
C HIS A 176 0.66 -9.10 -22.26
N GLN A 177 1.55 -10.09 -22.26
CA GLN A 177 1.77 -10.92 -21.06
C GLN A 177 2.46 -10.14 -19.94
N GLY A 178 3.49 -9.35 -20.28
CA GLY A 178 4.38 -8.67 -19.34
C GLY A 178 5.77 -9.31 -19.39
N THR A 179 6.51 -9.31 -18.28
CA THR A 179 7.85 -9.94 -18.22
C THR A 179 7.83 -11.38 -17.72
N ILE A 180 6.69 -11.86 -17.21
CA ILE A 180 6.53 -13.21 -16.69
C ILE A 180 5.32 -13.89 -17.33
N CYS A 181 5.27 -15.21 -17.31
CA CYS A 181 4.06 -15.96 -17.64
C CYS A 181 3.32 -16.26 -16.33
N PRO A 182 2.16 -15.63 -16.06
CA PRO A 182 1.54 -15.66 -14.74
C PRO A 182 0.78 -16.96 -14.45
N MET A 183 0.75 -17.89 -15.42
CA MET A 183 -0.06 -19.09 -15.35
C MET A 183 0.69 -20.29 -15.95
N LYS A 184 0.65 -21.43 -15.25
CA LYS A 184 1.28 -22.68 -15.69
C LYS A 184 0.63 -23.16 -16.98
N GLY A 185 1.43 -23.67 -17.92
CA GLY A 185 0.91 -24.27 -19.16
C GLY A 185 0.30 -23.26 -20.13
N ILE A 186 0.74 -22.00 -20.07
CA ILE A 186 0.50 -20.94 -21.03
C ILE A 186 1.86 -20.60 -21.64
N ARG A 187 1.97 -20.49 -22.97
CA ARG A 187 3.25 -20.23 -23.66
C ARG A 187 3.36 -18.82 -24.21
N GLY A 188 2.26 -18.07 -24.22
CA GLY A 188 2.21 -16.70 -24.69
C GLY A 188 0.89 -16.02 -24.36
N PHE A 189 0.74 -14.77 -24.80
CA PHE A 189 -0.43 -13.96 -24.51
C PHE A 189 -1.73 -14.52 -25.14
N GLU A 190 -1.67 -15.03 -26.37
CA GLU A 190 -2.84 -15.66 -27.03
C GLU A 190 -3.33 -16.91 -26.27
N ASP A 191 -2.42 -17.74 -25.76
CA ASP A 191 -2.77 -18.90 -24.94
C ASP A 191 -3.54 -18.48 -23.67
N LEU A 192 -3.22 -17.31 -23.10
CA LEU A 192 -3.92 -16.75 -21.93
C LEU A 192 -5.37 -16.35 -22.28
N ILE A 193 -5.56 -15.70 -23.42
CA ILE A 193 -6.90 -15.33 -23.92
C ILE A 193 -7.73 -16.60 -24.13
N GLU A 194 -7.18 -17.58 -24.83
CA GLU A 194 -7.86 -18.84 -25.12
C GLU A 194 -8.18 -19.64 -23.85
N PHE A 195 -7.30 -19.60 -22.85
CA PHE A 195 -7.60 -20.16 -21.53
C PHE A 195 -8.86 -19.52 -20.92
N TYR A 196 -8.96 -18.19 -20.95
CA TYR A 196 -10.13 -17.51 -20.39
C TYR A 196 -11.39 -17.72 -21.21
N ARG A 197 -11.31 -17.77 -22.55
CA ARG A 197 -12.45 -18.16 -23.40
C ARG A 197 -12.97 -19.54 -23.03
N ASN A 198 -12.07 -20.50 -22.79
CA ASN A 198 -12.45 -21.85 -22.38
C ASN A 198 -12.98 -21.93 -20.96
N LEU A 199 -12.48 -21.09 -20.06
CA LEU A 199 -12.95 -21.02 -18.67
C LEU A 199 -14.34 -20.36 -18.59
N SER A 200 -14.59 -19.37 -19.46
CA SER A 200 -15.88 -18.72 -19.65
C SER A 200 -16.97 -19.75 -19.93
N ALA A 201 -18.14 -19.55 -19.33
CA ALA A 201 -19.31 -20.45 -19.32
C ALA A 201 -19.11 -21.87 -18.71
N LYS A 202 -17.88 -22.39 -18.58
CA LYS A 202 -17.63 -23.77 -18.12
C LYS A 202 -17.35 -23.89 -16.62
N ALA A 203 -16.77 -22.87 -15.99
CA ALA A 203 -16.33 -22.96 -14.60
C ALA A 203 -16.86 -21.81 -13.73
N LYS A 204 -17.29 -22.16 -12.51
CA LYS A 204 -17.66 -21.18 -11.47
C LYS A 204 -16.46 -20.68 -10.65
N THR A 205 -15.31 -21.35 -10.76
CA THR A 205 -14.12 -21.06 -9.95
C THR A 205 -12.85 -21.17 -10.78
N PHE A 206 -11.86 -20.31 -10.47
CA PHE A 206 -10.56 -20.37 -11.09
C PHE A 206 -9.77 -21.62 -10.63
N PRO A 207 -9.12 -22.38 -11.53
CA PRO A 207 -8.34 -23.55 -11.18
C PRO A 207 -7.01 -23.17 -10.50
N ALA A 208 -6.98 -23.18 -9.16
CA ALA A 208 -5.82 -22.75 -8.36
C ALA A 208 -4.51 -23.50 -8.68
N SER A 209 -4.56 -24.71 -9.25
CA SER A 209 -3.38 -25.46 -9.70
C SER A 209 -2.63 -24.78 -10.85
N ARG A 210 -3.31 -23.89 -11.60
CA ARG A 210 -2.74 -23.12 -12.72
C ARG A 210 -1.91 -21.92 -12.26
N LEU A 211 -1.99 -21.51 -10.99
CA LEU A 211 -1.23 -20.38 -10.46
C LEU A 211 0.27 -20.68 -10.45
N VAL A 212 1.07 -19.69 -10.86
CA VAL A 212 2.53 -19.70 -10.77
C VAL A 212 2.94 -19.05 -9.45
N PRO A 213 3.69 -19.76 -8.57
CA PRO A 213 4.13 -19.19 -7.31
C PRO A 213 5.09 -18.02 -7.54
N LEU A 214 5.00 -17.00 -6.70
CA LEU A 214 6.02 -15.98 -6.61
C LEU A 214 7.20 -16.56 -5.84
N THR A 215 8.39 -16.56 -6.44
CA THR A 215 9.59 -17.13 -5.82
C THR A 215 10.76 -16.15 -5.84
N CYS A 216 11.56 -16.14 -4.77
CA CYS A 216 12.85 -15.46 -4.72
C CYS A 216 13.91 -16.50 -4.34
N LEU A 217 14.97 -16.63 -5.15
CA LEU A 217 16.05 -17.62 -4.92
C LEU A 217 15.56 -19.08 -4.72
N GLY A 218 14.43 -19.44 -5.33
CA GLY A 218 13.83 -20.77 -5.23
C GLY A 218 12.81 -20.92 -4.10
N ASP A 219 12.78 -20.00 -3.14
CA ASP A 219 11.81 -20.02 -2.04
C ASP A 219 10.52 -19.30 -2.42
N LYS A 220 9.38 -19.85 -1.99
CA LYS A 220 8.08 -19.21 -2.16
C LYS A 220 7.97 -17.99 -1.26
N ILE A 221 7.45 -16.90 -1.83
CA ILE A 221 7.20 -15.66 -1.12
C ILE A 221 5.85 -15.73 -0.40
N ARG A 222 5.81 -15.29 0.85
CA ARG A 222 4.60 -15.16 1.67
C ARG A 222 4.20 -13.69 1.81
N LEU A 223 2.99 -13.44 2.28
CA LEU A 223 2.50 -12.09 2.51
C LEU A 223 3.41 -11.30 3.48
N SER A 224 3.91 -11.94 4.53
CA SER A 224 4.85 -11.33 5.48
C SER A 224 6.12 -10.77 4.83
N ASP A 225 6.57 -11.35 3.71
CA ASP A 225 7.81 -10.96 3.05
C ASP A 225 7.65 -9.67 2.24
N VAL A 226 6.44 -9.38 1.76
CA VAL A 226 6.17 -8.19 0.91
C VAL A 226 5.71 -6.97 1.69
N ILE A 227 5.37 -7.14 2.97
CA ILE A 227 4.87 -6.08 3.87
C ILE A 227 5.90 -5.57 4.88
N LYS A 228 7.16 -6.04 4.83
CA LYS A 228 8.20 -5.54 5.75
C LYS A 228 8.44 -4.05 5.50
N PRO A 229 8.38 -3.20 6.55
CA PRO A 229 8.87 -1.84 6.42
C PRO A 229 10.36 -1.89 6.07
N GLU A 230 10.81 -1.04 5.16
CA GLU A 230 12.25 -0.80 5.03
C GLU A 230 12.76 -0.26 6.36
N ALA A 231 13.90 -0.78 6.82
CA ALA A 231 14.62 -0.16 7.92
C ALA A 231 14.87 1.30 7.52
N ALA A 232 14.41 2.24 8.34
CA ALA A 232 14.80 3.63 8.19
C ALA A 232 16.32 3.69 8.32
N VAL A 233 17.00 4.04 7.23
CA VAL A 233 18.44 4.34 7.19
C VAL A 233 18.67 5.70 7.82
#